data_AF-A0A8T5REV6-F1
#
_entry.id   AF-A0A8T5REV6-F1
#
_cell.length_a   1.000
_cell.length_b   1.000
_cell.length_c   1.000
_cell.angle_alpha   90.00
_cell.angle_beta   90.00
_cell.angle_gamma   90.00
#
_symmetry.space_group_name_H-M   'P 1'
#
loop_
_entity.id
_entity.type
_entity.pdbx_description
1 polymer ?
#
loop_
_entity_poly.entity_id
_entity_poly.type
_entity_poly.pdbx_seq_one_letter_code
_entity_poly.pdbx_strand_id
1 'polypeptide(L)'
;MSIDKLLNSNMELKLKYQKLEEQLNQTQEELDSSKLEIEELKKKLSEKVSLSNEEIEEIEMIKSGFDELKNELKNANNKISELNEILKNKDSEIIQANEKISSLSTQVNSFEELNNVINNLEINLKETNEIISEKDFIIEDQIKEIESIKSEINSIRPKKAIKRPRIINKGRVRACIKCNEYVILSLNDPENQKFIKKFEQNHKGHTIITVDISEVKDDYRNIEIVEDNEIDE
;
A
#
# COMPACT_ATOMS: atom_id res chain seq x y z
N MET A 1 -64.98 -123.30 -48.77
CA MET A 1 -65.67 -122.14 -48.15
C MET A 1 -67.02 -121.99 -48.84
N SER A 2 -68.14 -121.85 -48.12
CA SER A 2 -69.45 -121.61 -48.76
C SER A 2 -69.46 -120.23 -49.42
N ILE A 3 -70.11 -120.11 -50.58
CA ILE A 3 -70.25 -118.87 -51.36
C ILE A 3 -70.78 -117.72 -50.49
N ASP A 4 -71.69 -118.01 -49.56
CA ASP A 4 -72.26 -117.02 -48.63
C ASP A 4 -71.22 -116.38 -47.69
N LYS A 5 -70.21 -117.13 -47.26
CA LYS A 5 -69.13 -116.59 -46.41
C LYS A 5 -68.24 -115.61 -47.18
N LEU A 6 -67.99 -115.89 -48.46
CA LEU A 6 -67.23 -115.00 -49.34
C LEU A 6 -68.03 -113.72 -49.65
N LEU A 7 -69.34 -113.84 -49.90
CA LEU A 7 -70.24 -112.70 -50.10
C LEU A 7 -70.29 -111.77 -48.87
N ASN A 8 -70.46 -112.32 -47.67
CA ASN A 8 -70.45 -111.51 -46.44
C ASN A 8 -69.11 -110.80 -46.21
N SER A 9 -67.99 -111.52 -46.37
CA SER A 9 -66.66 -110.92 -46.19
C SER A 9 -66.37 -109.81 -47.22
N ASN A 10 -66.84 -109.99 -48.47
CA ASN A 10 -66.72 -108.96 -49.51
C ASN A 10 -67.58 -107.72 -49.19
N MET A 11 -68.77 -107.92 -48.61
CA MET A 11 -69.64 -106.83 -48.15
C MET A 11 -68.99 -106.03 -47.00
N GLU A 12 -68.38 -106.70 -46.03
CA GLU A 12 -67.64 -106.07 -44.93
C GLU A 12 -66.41 -105.29 -45.42
N LEU A 13 -65.67 -105.85 -46.37
CA LEU A 13 -64.51 -105.16 -46.98
C LEU A 13 -64.94 -103.91 -47.73
N LYS A 14 -66.07 -103.96 -48.45
CA LYS A 14 -66.63 -102.80 -49.15
C LYS A 14 -67.00 -101.67 -48.19
N LEU A 15 -67.62 -102.00 -47.04
CA LEU A 15 -67.94 -101.03 -45.99
C LEU A 15 -66.66 -100.42 -45.37
N LYS A 16 -65.64 -101.23 -45.09
CA LYS A 16 -64.35 -100.72 -44.60
C LYS A 16 -63.67 -99.80 -45.61
N TYR A 17 -63.72 -100.14 -46.90
CA TYR A 17 -63.15 -99.31 -47.96
C TYR A 17 -63.84 -97.94 -48.01
N GLN A 18 -65.18 -97.90 -47.99
CA GLN A 18 -65.95 -96.65 -47.96
C GLN A 18 -65.58 -95.79 -46.75
N LYS A 19 -65.45 -96.40 -45.57
CA LYS A 19 -65.05 -95.67 -44.36
C LYS A 19 -63.63 -95.11 -44.44
N LEU A 20 -62.69 -95.86 -45.02
CA LEU A 20 -61.32 -95.39 -45.25
C LEU A 20 -61.28 -94.25 -46.28
N GLU A 21 -62.11 -94.31 -47.31
CA GLU A 21 -62.23 -93.27 -48.33
C GLU A 21 -62.80 -91.96 -47.74
N GLU A 22 -63.83 -92.05 -46.88
CA GLU A 22 -64.33 -90.91 -46.11
C GLU A 22 -63.26 -90.31 -45.20
N GLN A 23 -62.52 -91.13 -44.46
CA GLN A 23 -61.42 -90.68 -43.62
C GLN A 23 -60.31 -90.01 -44.43
N LEU A 24 -59.95 -90.58 -45.58
CA LEU A 24 -58.95 -90.00 -46.47
C LEU A 24 -59.37 -88.60 -46.93
N ASN A 25 -60.62 -88.44 -47.37
CA ASN A 25 -61.15 -87.14 -47.80
C ASN A 25 -61.14 -86.12 -46.65
N GLN A 26 -61.57 -86.52 -45.44
CA GLN A 26 -61.51 -85.65 -44.26
C GLN A 26 -60.07 -85.21 -43.94
N THR A 27 -59.12 -86.15 -43.91
CA THR A 27 -57.72 -85.81 -43.65
C THR A 27 -57.11 -84.92 -44.73
N GLN A 28 -57.58 -85.04 -45.97
CA GLN A 28 -57.13 -84.19 -47.08
C GLN A 28 -57.65 -82.76 -46.92
N GLU A 29 -58.91 -82.58 -46.52
CA GLU A 29 -59.50 -81.27 -46.23
C GLU A 29 -58.78 -80.58 -45.05
N GLU A 30 -58.51 -81.31 -43.96
CA GLU A 30 -57.75 -80.80 -42.82
C GLU A 30 -56.31 -80.40 -43.19
N LEU A 31 -55.65 -81.21 -44.03
CA LEU A 31 -54.31 -80.92 -44.53
C LEU A 31 -54.29 -79.63 -45.37
N ASP A 32 -55.26 -79.45 -46.25
CA ASP A 32 -55.32 -78.26 -47.10
C ASP A 32 -55.69 -77.01 -46.29
N SER A 33 -56.57 -77.13 -45.29
CA SER A 33 -56.82 -76.04 -44.33
C SER A 33 -55.55 -75.67 -43.55
N SER A 34 -54.79 -76.66 -43.08
CA SER A 34 -53.55 -76.43 -42.32
C SER A 34 -52.47 -75.76 -43.17
N LYS A 35 -52.37 -76.12 -44.46
CA LYS A 35 -51.45 -75.45 -45.40
C LYS A 35 -51.78 -73.98 -45.59
N LEU A 36 -53.06 -73.64 -45.71
CA LEU A 36 -53.51 -72.25 -45.83
C LEU A 36 -53.15 -71.44 -44.58
N GLU A 37 -53.36 -72.01 -43.39
CA GLU A 37 -52.97 -71.36 -42.13
C GLU A 37 -51.45 -71.13 -42.03
N ILE A 38 -50.65 -72.12 -42.45
CA ILE A 38 -49.18 -71.98 -42.49
C ILE A 38 -48.74 -70.84 -43.42
N GLU A 39 -49.34 -70.70 -44.60
CA GLU A 39 -49.01 -69.59 -45.51
C GLU A 39 -49.39 -68.23 -44.93
N GLU A 40 -50.54 -68.12 -44.25
CA GLU A 40 -50.93 -66.90 -43.56
C GLU A 40 -49.96 -66.54 -42.43
N LEU A 41 -49.53 -67.52 -41.64
CA LEU A 41 -48.54 -67.34 -40.57
C LEU A 41 -47.18 -66.91 -41.11
N LYS A 42 -46.71 -67.48 -42.23
CA LYS A 42 -45.47 -67.06 -42.89
C LYS A 42 -45.53 -65.61 -43.33
N LYS A 43 -46.65 -65.16 -43.89
CA LYS A 43 -46.85 -63.76 -44.28
C LYS A 43 -46.77 -62.83 -43.07
N LYS A 44 -47.49 -63.16 -41.99
CA LYS A 44 -47.44 -62.39 -40.73
C LYS A 44 -46.03 -62.33 -40.13
N LEU A 45 -45.29 -63.45 -40.20
CA LEU A 45 -43.91 -63.51 -39.73
C LEU A 45 -43.00 -62.60 -40.56
N SER A 46 -43.12 -62.61 -41.88
CA SER A 46 -42.34 -61.72 -42.77
C SER A 46 -42.61 -60.24 -42.48
N GLU A 47 -43.87 -59.86 -42.29
CA GLU A 47 -44.24 -58.48 -41.93
C GLU A 47 -43.65 -58.08 -40.58
N LYS A 48 -43.72 -58.97 -39.58
CA LYS A 48 -43.13 -58.72 -38.26
C LYS A 48 -41.61 -58.59 -38.28
N VAL A 49 -40.93 -59.39 -39.10
CA VAL A 49 -39.47 -59.28 -39.28
C VAL A 49 -39.10 -57.94 -39.92
N SER A 50 -39.86 -57.48 -40.92
CA SER A 50 -39.63 -56.17 -41.54
C SER A 50 -39.75 -55.03 -40.53
N LEU A 51 -40.85 -54.99 -39.78
CA LEU A 51 -41.07 -53.98 -38.74
C LEU A 51 -39.97 -54.01 -37.66
N SER A 52 -39.56 -55.22 -37.24
CA SER A 52 -38.49 -55.35 -36.25
C SER A 52 -37.15 -54.82 -36.75
N ASN A 53 -36.86 -54.92 -38.06
CA ASN A 53 -35.63 -54.37 -38.62
C ASN A 53 -35.68 -52.84 -38.66
N GLU A 54 -36.83 -52.25 -39.03
CA GLU A 54 -37.05 -50.80 -38.99
C GLU A 54 -36.86 -50.25 -37.57
N GLU A 55 -37.43 -50.91 -36.56
CA GLU A 55 -37.25 -50.54 -35.15
C GLU A 55 -35.78 -50.64 -34.69
N ILE A 56 -35.01 -51.62 -35.19
CA ILE A 56 -33.58 -51.75 -34.88
C ILE A 56 -32.78 -50.56 -35.46
N GLU A 57 -33.06 -50.18 -36.71
CA GLU A 57 -32.41 -49.04 -37.35
C GLU A 57 -32.68 -47.73 -36.60
N GLU A 58 -33.93 -47.50 -36.17
CA GLU A 58 -34.28 -46.34 -35.34
C GLU A 58 -33.53 -46.32 -34.01
N ILE A 59 -33.39 -47.48 -33.34
CA ILE A 59 -32.64 -47.59 -32.10
C ILE A 59 -31.16 -47.24 -32.30
N GLU A 60 -30.56 -47.67 -33.42
CA GLU A 60 -29.17 -47.34 -33.73
C GLU A 60 -28.98 -45.83 -33.98
N MET A 61 -29.90 -45.19 -34.69
CA MET A 61 -29.89 -43.74 -34.89
C MET A 61 -30.06 -42.97 -33.56
N ILE A 62 -30.94 -43.43 -32.68
CA ILE A 62 -31.12 -42.80 -31.36
C ILE A 62 -29.85 -42.95 -30.51
N LYS A 63 -29.18 -44.10 -30.55
CA LYS A 63 -27.93 -44.32 -29.82
C LYS A 63 -26.81 -43.41 -30.30
N SER A 64 -26.63 -43.24 -31.61
CA SER A 64 -25.60 -42.33 -32.14
C SER A 64 -25.88 -40.88 -31.72
N GLY A 65 -27.12 -40.42 -31.83
CA GLY A 65 -27.52 -39.08 -31.36
C GLY A 65 -27.32 -38.89 -29.86
N PHE A 66 -27.56 -39.93 -29.05
CA PHE A 66 -27.28 -39.88 -27.62
C PHE A 66 -25.78 -39.73 -27.31
N ASP A 67 -24.92 -40.44 -28.03
CA ASP A 67 -23.47 -40.34 -27.84
C ASP A 67 -22.92 -38.96 -28.26
N GLU A 68 -23.47 -38.36 -29.32
CA GLU A 68 -23.16 -36.99 -29.72
C GLU A 68 -23.52 -35.99 -28.63
N LEU A 69 -24.78 -36.03 -28.14
CA LEU A 69 -25.24 -35.14 -27.06
C LEU A 69 -24.43 -35.31 -25.78
N LYS A 70 -24.03 -36.55 -25.45
CA LYS A 70 -23.17 -36.84 -24.30
C LYS A 70 -21.79 -36.20 -24.43
N ASN A 71 -21.22 -36.17 -25.63
CA ASN A 71 -19.95 -35.51 -25.90
C ASN A 71 -20.08 -33.98 -25.84
N GLU A 72 -21.15 -33.42 -26.41
CA GLU A 72 -21.45 -31.99 -26.30
C GLU A 72 -21.59 -31.54 -24.84
N LEU A 73 -22.32 -32.32 -24.03
CA LEU A 73 -22.48 -32.07 -22.59
C LEU A 73 -21.12 -32.05 -21.87
N LYS A 74 -20.25 -33.02 -22.18
CA LYS A 74 -18.90 -33.08 -21.61
C LYS A 74 -18.07 -31.84 -21.97
N ASN A 75 -18.14 -31.40 -23.23
CA ASN A 75 -17.44 -30.20 -23.69
C ASN A 75 -17.97 -28.93 -23.02
N ALA A 76 -19.30 -28.81 -22.88
CA ALA A 76 -19.93 -27.71 -22.17
C ALA A 76 -19.49 -27.66 -20.69
N ASN A 77 -19.45 -28.80 -20.01
CA ASN A 77 -18.99 -28.89 -18.62
C ASN A 77 -17.52 -28.47 -18.46
N ASN A 78 -16.65 -28.87 -19.38
CA ASN A 78 -15.25 -28.43 -19.36
C ASN A 78 -15.16 -26.90 -19.50
N LYS A 79 -15.92 -26.32 -20.43
CA LYS A 79 -15.94 -24.87 -20.65
C LYS A 79 -16.49 -24.10 -19.44
N ILE A 80 -17.48 -24.64 -18.74
CA ILE A 80 -17.97 -24.08 -17.48
C ILE A 80 -16.87 -24.10 -16.41
N SER A 81 -16.12 -25.19 -16.30
CA SER A 81 -15.01 -25.29 -15.35
C SER A 81 -13.93 -24.25 -15.62
N GLU A 82 -13.56 -24.05 -16.89
CA GLU A 82 -12.59 -23.02 -17.30
C GLU A 82 -13.09 -21.60 -16.99
N LEU A 83 -14.36 -21.31 -17.27
CA LEU A 83 -14.96 -20.00 -16.97
C LEU A 83 -14.99 -19.70 -15.47
N ASN A 84 -15.23 -20.72 -14.63
CA ASN A 84 -15.22 -20.56 -13.17
C ASN A 84 -13.82 -20.24 -12.63
N GLU A 85 -12.76 -20.85 -13.17
CA GLU A 85 -11.37 -20.52 -12.84
C GLU A 85 -11.03 -19.06 -13.22
N ILE A 86 -11.47 -18.62 -14.41
CA ILE A 86 -11.27 -17.23 -14.86
C ILE A 86 -11.99 -16.25 -13.93
N LEU A 87 -13.24 -16.54 -13.56
CA LEU A 87 -14.01 -15.70 -12.63
C LEU A 87 -13.31 -15.56 -11.29
N LYS A 88 -12.84 -16.67 -10.70
CA LYS A 88 -12.10 -16.66 -9.43
C LYS A 88 -10.84 -15.79 -9.50
N ASN A 89 -10.10 -15.85 -10.60
CA ASN A 89 -8.93 -15.00 -10.81
C ASN A 89 -9.31 -13.52 -10.90
N LYS A 90 -10.40 -13.20 -11.62
CA LYS A 90 -10.90 -11.83 -11.73
C LYS A 90 -11.41 -11.27 -10.40
N ASP A 91 -12.07 -12.08 -9.59
CA ASP A 91 -12.48 -11.69 -8.24
C ASP A 91 -11.25 -11.33 -7.37
N SER A 92 -10.16 -12.11 -7.46
CA SER A 92 -8.91 -11.79 -6.77
C SER A 92 -8.28 -10.48 -7.26
N GLU A 93 -8.28 -10.22 -8.57
CA GLU A 93 -7.78 -8.95 -9.14
C GLU A 93 -8.61 -7.75 -8.63
N ILE A 94 -9.93 -7.90 -8.55
CA ILE A 94 -10.84 -6.87 -8.04
C ILE A 94 -10.55 -6.57 -6.55
N ILE A 95 -10.34 -7.61 -5.73
CA ILE A 95 -10.00 -7.43 -4.31
C ILE A 95 -8.71 -6.61 -4.18
N GLN A 96 -7.65 -6.96 -4.91
CA GLN A 96 -6.37 -6.23 -4.88
C GLN A 96 -6.52 -4.78 -5.35
N ALA A 97 -7.33 -4.54 -6.39
CA ALA A 97 -7.60 -3.19 -6.86
C ALA A 97 -8.33 -2.35 -5.81
N ASN A 98 -9.32 -2.94 -5.12
CA ASN A 98 -10.06 -2.27 -4.05
C ASN A 98 -9.16 -1.92 -2.85
N GLU A 99 -8.30 -2.84 -2.43
CA GLU A 99 -7.31 -2.57 -1.37
C GLU A 99 -6.40 -1.39 -1.74
N LYS A 100 -5.94 -1.34 -2.99
CA LYS A 100 -5.12 -0.24 -3.49
C LYS A 100 -5.90 1.09 -3.50
N ILE A 101 -7.17 1.08 -3.91
CA ILE A 101 -8.04 2.27 -3.86
C ILE A 101 -8.21 2.76 -2.42
N SER A 102 -8.45 1.86 -1.47
CA SER A 102 -8.55 2.23 -0.05
C SER A 102 -7.26 2.88 0.45
N SER A 103 -6.10 2.32 0.10
CA SER A 103 -4.81 2.90 0.48
C SER A 103 -4.61 4.30 -0.12
N LEU A 104 -4.93 4.50 -1.40
CA LEU A 104 -4.83 5.80 -2.06
C LEU A 104 -5.81 6.82 -1.46
N SER A 105 -7.02 6.40 -1.11
CA SER A 105 -8.00 7.26 -0.44
C SER A 105 -7.47 7.76 0.91
N THR A 106 -6.80 6.92 1.69
CA THR A 106 -6.18 7.37 2.95
C THR A 106 -5.05 8.39 2.72
N GLN A 107 -4.25 8.22 1.67
CA GLN A 107 -3.20 9.17 1.31
C GLN A 107 -3.79 10.53 0.88
N VAL A 108 -4.87 10.52 0.09
CA VAL A 108 -5.56 11.76 -0.31
C VAL A 108 -6.06 12.53 0.90
N ASN A 109 -6.68 11.86 1.88
CA ASN A 109 -7.16 12.50 3.10
C ASN A 109 -6.00 13.14 3.89
N SER A 110 -4.84 12.46 3.98
CA SER A 110 -3.66 13.01 4.62
C SER A 110 -3.12 14.27 3.90
N PHE A 111 -3.18 14.31 2.56
CA PHE A 111 -2.81 15.51 1.81
C PHE A 111 -3.78 16.68 2.04
N GLU A 112 -5.07 16.41 2.22
CA GLU A 112 -6.06 17.43 2.54
C GLU A 112 -5.80 18.04 3.93
N GLU A 113 -5.46 17.21 4.92
CA GLU A 113 -5.03 17.67 6.25
C GLU A 113 -3.78 18.57 6.16
N LEU A 114 -2.78 18.18 5.37
CA LEU A 114 -1.57 18.98 5.15
C LEU A 114 -1.90 20.33 4.50
N ASN A 115 -2.81 20.37 3.53
CA ASN A 115 -3.25 21.63 2.91
C ASN A 115 -3.92 22.56 3.93
N ASN A 116 -4.71 22.03 4.86
CA ASN A 116 -5.30 22.84 5.92
C ASN A 116 -4.24 23.44 6.84
N VAL A 117 -3.20 22.67 7.17
CA VAL A 117 -2.05 23.18 7.94
C VAL A 117 -1.32 24.29 7.18
N ILE A 118 -1.08 24.11 5.88
CA ILE A 118 -0.44 25.12 5.03
C ILE A 118 -1.25 26.42 5.02
N ASN A 119 -2.56 26.34 4.78
CA ASN A 119 -3.44 27.51 4.76
C ASN A 119 -3.40 28.29 6.09
N ASN A 120 -3.40 27.58 7.23
CA ASN A 120 -3.29 28.22 8.54
C ASN A 120 -1.93 28.92 8.71
N LEU A 121 -0.85 28.29 8.25
CA LEU A 121 0.49 28.91 8.28
C LEU A 121 0.56 30.15 7.40
N GLU A 122 -0.08 30.15 6.23
CA GLU A 122 -0.14 31.32 5.35
C GLU A 122 -0.90 32.50 5.98
N ILE A 123 -2.01 32.24 6.69
CA ILE A 123 -2.75 33.26 7.45
C ILE A 123 -1.86 33.85 8.54
N ASN A 124 -1.26 32.99 9.37
CA ASN A 124 -0.37 33.43 10.44
C ASN A 124 0.81 34.26 9.91
N LEU A 125 1.38 33.88 8.76
CA LEU A 125 2.45 34.65 8.12
C LEU A 125 1.98 36.05 7.71
N LYS A 126 0.78 36.18 7.13
CA LYS A 126 0.21 37.51 6.79
C LYS A 126 0.04 38.37 8.03
N GLU A 127 -0.56 37.83 9.09
CA GLU A 127 -0.74 38.54 10.36
C GLU A 127 0.61 39.00 10.95
N THR A 128 1.64 38.14 10.94
CA THR A 128 2.96 38.53 11.42
C THR A 128 3.59 39.64 10.57
N ASN A 129 3.40 39.62 9.25
CA ASN A 129 3.90 40.68 8.37
C ASN A 129 3.18 42.02 8.59
N GLU A 130 1.89 42.01 8.88
CA GLU A 130 1.14 43.21 9.27
C GLU A 130 1.68 43.79 10.58
N ILE A 131 1.92 42.95 11.58
CA ILE A 131 2.53 43.37 12.86
C ILE A 131 3.93 43.97 12.63
N ILE A 132 4.77 43.34 11.80
CA ILE A 132 6.11 43.87 11.47
C ILE A 132 5.99 45.27 10.86
N SER A 133 5.08 45.45 9.89
CA SER A 133 4.86 46.74 9.24
C SER A 133 4.42 47.83 10.23
N GLU A 134 3.54 47.49 11.18
CA GLU A 134 3.13 48.40 12.25
C GLU A 134 4.32 48.78 13.15
N LYS A 135 5.15 47.80 13.51
CA LYS A 135 6.35 48.05 14.34
C LYS A 135 7.38 48.92 13.61
N ASP A 136 7.57 48.73 12.31
CA ASP A 136 8.47 49.55 11.51
C ASP A 136 8.02 51.02 11.49
N PHE A 137 6.72 51.29 11.35
CA PHE A 137 6.17 52.65 11.44
C PHE A 137 6.45 53.30 12.80
N ILE A 138 6.25 52.56 13.89
CA ILE A 138 6.54 53.04 15.26
C ILE A 138 8.04 53.35 15.42
N ILE A 139 8.91 52.48 14.90
CA ILE A 139 10.37 52.69 14.95
C ILE A 139 10.76 53.95 14.17
N GLU A 140 10.20 54.17 12.99
CA GLU A 140 10.45 55.39 12.21
C GLU A 140 10.03 56.67 12.95
N ASP A 141 8.87 56.64 13.62
CA ASP A 141 8.39 57.77 14.42
C ASP A 141 9.32 58.06 15.61
N GLN A 142 9.72 57.00 16.33
CA GLN A 142 10.68 57.09 17.42
C GLN A 142 12.05 57.62 16.96
N ILE A 143 12.52 57.23 15.77
CA ILE A 143 13.77 57.77 15.20
C ILE A 143 13.67 59.28 14.99
N LYS A 144 12.56 59.78 14.44
CA LYS A 144 12.33 61.23 14.24
C LYS A 144 12.32 61.99 15.57
N GLU A 145 11.67 61.44 16.59
CA GLU A 145 11.65 62.03 17.92
C GLU A 145 13.07 62.11 18.53
N ILE A 146 13.85 61.03 18.41
CA ILE A 146 15.25 61.01 18.84
C ILE A 146 16.08 62.06 18.09
N GLU A 147 15.89 62.24 16.78
CA GLU A 147 16.59 63.25 15.99
C GLU A 147 16.23 64.68 16.42
N SER A 148 14.95 64.94 16.71
CA SER A 148 14.49 66.21 17.27
C SER A 148 15.19 66.50 18.61
N ILE A 149 15.14 65.56 19.55
CA ILE A 149 15.79 65.69 20.86
C ILE A 149 17.31 65.89 20.71
N LYS A 150 17.97 65.16 19.81
CA LYS A 150 19.41 65.36 19.53
C LYS A 150 19.71 66.78 19.06
N SER A 151 18.83 67.37 18.24
CA SER A 151 18.97 68.75 17.78
C SER A 151 18.83 69.76 18.93
N GLU A 152 17.86 69.56 19.83
CA GLU A 152 17.65 70.37 21.04
C GLU A 152 18.84 70.27 22.02
N ILE A 153 19.37 69.07 22.24
CA ILE A 153 20.58 68.89 23.06
C ILE A 153 21.75 69.66 22.46
N ASN A 154 21.92 69.64 21.14
CA ASN A 154 23.01 70.34 20.47
C ASN A 154 22.89 71.87 20.53
N SER A 155 21.67 72.42 20.60
CA SER A 155 21.45 73.86 20.76
C SER A 155 21.60 74.32 22.21
N ILE A 156 21.33 73.46 23.19
CA ILE A 156 21.53 73.76 24.63
C ILE A 156 22.99 73.56 25.07
N ARG A 157 23.77 72.73 24.36
CA ARG A 157 25.21 72.59 24.62
C ARG A 157 25.93 73.91 24.33
N PRO A 158 26.55 74.58 25.32
CA PRO A 158 27.40 75.72 25.03
C PRO A 158 28.59 75.26 24.16
N LYS A 159 28.96 76.04 23.13
CA LYS A 159 30.26 75.94 22.43
C LYS A 159 31.42 76.33 23.36
N LYS A 160 31.52 75.72 24.54
CA LYS A 160 32.79 75.64 25.25
C LYS A 160 33.44 74.36 24.76
N ALA A 161 34.62 74.51 24.16
CA ALA A 161 35.57 73.42 24.03
C ALA A 161 35.90 72.94 25.46
N ILE A 162 35.06 72.08 26.01
CA ILE A 162 35.44 71.26 27.14
C ILE A 162 36.39 70.26 26.53
N LYS A 163 37.69 70.59 26.58
CA LYS A 163 38.72 69.57 26.66
C LYS A 163 38.25 68.66 27.78
N ARG A 164 37.65 67.51 27.44
CA ARG A 164 37.54 66.42 28.40
C ARG A 164 38.96 66.31 28.97
N PRO A 165 39.18 66.37 30.28
CA PRO A 165 40.45 65.90 30.78
C PRO A 165 40.54 64.47 30.25
N ARG A 166 41.45 64.23 29.30
CA ARG A 166 42.09 62.92 29.24
C ARG A 166 42.63 62.79 30.65
N ILE A 167 42.02 61.92 31.44
CA ILE A 167 42.69 61.38 32.60
C ILE A 167 43.85 60.60 32.00
N ILE A 168 44.95 61.31 31.75
CA ILE A 168 46.22 60.71 31.41
C ILE A 168 46.71 60.17 32.75
N ASN A 169 46.21 58.99 33.13
CA ASN A 169 46.90 58.18 34.11
C ASN A 169 48.24 57.84 33.44
N LYS A 170 49.30 58.63 33.71
CA LYS A 170 50.67 58.34 33.28
C LYS A 170 51.25 57.18 34.12
N GLY A 171 50.53 56.06 34.17
CA GLY A 171 50.99 54.82 34.77
C GLY A 171 51.42 53.87 33.65
N ARG A 172 52.64 53.35 33.73
CA ARG A 172 53.02 52.18 32.93
C ARG A 172 52.45 50.94 33.61
N VAL A 173 52.10 49.92 32.85
CA VAL A 173 51.59 48.66 33.37
C VAL A 173 52.34 47.50 32.77
N ARG A 174 52.44 46.40 33.52
CA ARG A 174 52.86 45.09 32.98
C ARG A 174 51.61 44.33 32.62
N ALA A 175 51.45 43.99 31.34
CA ALA A 175 50.29 43.27 30.83
C ALA A 175 50.70 41.91 30.27
N CYS A 176 49.99 40.85 30.66
CA CYS A 176 50.13 39.51 30.10
C CYS A 176 49.18 39.35 28.91
N ILE A 177 49.74 39.11 27.72
CA ILE A 177 48.95 38.99 26.48
C ILE A 177 48.06 37.74 26.50
N LYS A 178 48.49 36.66 27.17
CA LYS A 178 47.76 35.39 27.17
C LYS A 178 46.60 35.36 28.17
N CYS A 179 46.73 36.05 29.30
CA CYS A 179 45.71 36.07 30.36
C CYS A 179 44.76 37.26 30.26
N ASN A 180 45.06 38.26 29.42
CA ASN A 180 44.40 39.56 29.44
C ASN A 180 44.35 40.17 30.85
N GLU A 181 45.50 40.15 31.54
CA GLU A 181 45.64 40.67 32.89
C GLU A 181 46.78 41.69 32.95
N TYR A 182 46.63 42.74 33.76
CA TYR A 182 47.68 43.73 33.95
C TYR A 182 47.83 44.18 35.41
N VAL A 183 49.03 44.67 35.72
CA VAL A 183 49.39 45.28 37.01
C VAL A 183 50.05 46.64 36.79
N ILE A 184 49.69 47.62 37.61
CA ILE A 184 50.25 48.98 37.53
C ILE A 184 51.67 49.02 38.09
N LEU A 185 52.59 49.64 37.34
CA LEU A 185 53.98 49.86 37.75
C LEU A 185 54.12 51.17 38.53
N SER A 186 54.38 51.05 39.83
CA SER A 186 54.77 52.17 40.70
C SER A 186 56.25 52.03 41.08
N LEU A 187 57.10 52.91 40.53
CA LEU A 187 58.57 52.87 40.72
C LEU A 187 59.01 53.20 42.15
N ASN A 188 58.16 53.85 42.94
CA ASN A 188 58.50 54.35 44.28
C ASN A 188 57.85 53.56 45.42
N ASP A 189 57.17 52.46 45.12
CA ASP A 189 56.46 51.63 46.11
C ASP A 189 57.10 50.23 46.21
N PRO A 190 57.77 49.90 47.34
CA PRO A 190 58.39 48.59 47.56
C PRO A 190 57.40 47.43 47.55
N GLU A 191 56.14 47.64 47.94
CA GLU A 191 55.12 46.58 47.96
C GLU A 191 54.63 46.26 46.55
N ASN A 192 54.42 47.30 45.73
CA ASN A 192 54.14 47.14 44.31
C ASN A 192 55.23 46.33 43.59
N GLN A 193 56.51 46.52 43.93
CA GLN A 193 57.61 45.73 43.36
C GLN A 193 57.56 44.24 43.76
N LYS A 194 57.12 43.91 44.98
CA LYS A 194 56.88 42.51 45.38
C LYS A 194 55.71 41.91 44.60
N PHE A 195 54.65 42.69 44.41
CA PHE A 195 53.45 42.27 43.69
C PHE A 195 53.73 42.05 42.20
N ILE A 196 54.51 42.92 41.55
CA ILE A 196 54.99 42.72 40.16
C ILE A 196 55.77 41.42 40.04
N LYS A 197 56.64 41.10 41.02
CA LYS A 197 57.37 39.82 41.02
C LYS A 197 56.43 38.62 41.17
N LYS A 198 55.41 38.69 42.03
CA LYS A 198 54.37 37.64 42.17
C LYS A 198 53.58 37.50 40.86
N PHE A 199 53.22 38.62 40.22
CA PHE A 199 52.57 38.64 38.91
C PHE A 199 53.43 37.96 37.84
N GLU A 200 54.72 38.30 37.72
CA GLU A 200 55.65 37.69 36.76
C GLU A 200 55.89 36.20 37.03
N GLN A 201 55.88 35.78 38.31
CA GLN A 201 55.97 34.37 38.70
C GLN A 201 54.72 33.58 38.30
N ASN A 202 53.53 34.12 38.58
CA ASN A 202 52.26 33.50 38.21
C ASN A 202 52.07 33.43 36.68
N HIS A 203 52.74 34.31 35.95
CA HIS A 203 52.73 34.40 34.50
C HIS A 203 53.99 33.83 33.83
N LYS A 204 54.74 32.98 34.54
CA LYS A 204 55.98 32.38 34.01
C LYS A 204 55.68 31.57 32.74
N GLY A 205 56.32 31.95 31.64
CA GLY A 205 56.11 31.34 30.31
C GLY A 205 55.08 32.04 29.43
N HIS A 206 54.48 33.14 29.89
CA HIS A 206 53.63 34.01 29.07
C HIS A 206 54.40 35.24 28.57
N THR A 207 53.95 35.83 27.46
CA THR A 207 54.51 37.09 26.96
C THR A 207 53.94 38.25 27.77
N ILE A 208 54.82 38.90 28.55
CA ILE A 208 54.49 40.07 29.37
C ILE A 208 55.11 41.30 28.72
N ILE A 209 54.29 42.31 28.44
CA ILE A 209 54.72 43.58 27.83
C ILE A 209 54.57 44.73 28.83
N THR A 210 55.41 45.76 28.68
CA THR A 210 55.23 47.01 29.40
C THR A 210 54.63 48.04 28.46
N VAL A 211 53.39 48.43 28.74
CA VAL A 211 52.65 49.39 27.94
C VAL A 211 52.17 50.52 28.82
N ASP A 212 51.78 51.64 28.22
CA ASP A 212 51.08 52.67 28.97
C ASP A 212 49.67 52.17 29.27
N ILE A 213 49.11 52.51 30.44
CA ILE A 213 47.76 52.07 30.82
C ILE A 213 46.69 52.43 29.78
N SER A 214 46.92 53.50 29.00
CA SER A 214 46.04 53.91 27.91
C SER A 214 46.06 53.00 26.68
N GLU A 215 47.07 52.14 26.55
CA GLU A 215 47.20 51.17 25.44
C GLU A 215 46.54 49.82 25.77
N VAL A 216 46.20 49.61 27.05
CA VAL A 216 45.44 48.45 27.50
C VAL A 216 43.96 48.67 27.15
N LYS A 217 43.42 47.81 26.28
CA LYS A 217 42.01 47.85 25.83
C LYS A 217 41.09 47.16 26.85
N ASP A 218 39.79 47.45 26.76
CA ASP A 218 38.73 47.08 27.73
C ASP A 218 38.62 45.58 28.07
N ASP A 219 39.30 44.70 27.34
CA ASP A 219 39.31 43.25 27.59
C ASP A 219 40.29 42.80 28.69
N TYR A 220 41.16 43.70 29.16
CA TYR A 220 42.16 43.37 30.18
C TYR A 220 41.67 43.65 31.60
N ARG A 221 41.90 42.71 32.52
CA ARG A 221 41.56 42.82 33.94
C ARG A 221 42.72 43.38 34.75
N ASN A 222 42.45 44.40 35.56
CA ASN A 222 43.42 44.91 36.55
C ASN A 222 43.50 43.93 37.71
N ILE A 223 44.69 43.44 38.03
CA ILE A 223 44.90 42.69 39.27
C ILE A 223 45.35 43.70 40.32
N GLU A 224 44.40 44.19 41.12
CA GLU A 224 44.70 45.03 42.27
C GLU A 224 45.28 44.19 43.41
N ILE A 225 46.05 44.83 44.29
CA ILE A 225 46.59 44.21 45.50
C ILE A 225 45.40 43.88 46.39
N VAL A 226 44.94 42.63 46.34
CA VAL A 226 44.10 42.09 47.39
C VAL A 226 45.03 41.78 48.55
N GLU A 227 44.86 42.48 49.67
CA GLU A 227 45.47 42.07 50.93
C GLU A 227 44.98 40.65 51.22
N ASP A 228 45.86 39.67 50.99
CA ASP A 228 45.70 38.30 51.45
C ASP A 228 45.68 38.38 53.00
N ASN A 229 44.49 38.58 53.59
CA ASN A 229 44.28 38.30 55.00
C ASN A 229 44.39 36.79 55.16
N GLU A 230 45.61 36.34 55.46
CA GLU A 230 45.88 35.10 56.18
C GLU A 230 44.98 35.08 57.43
N ILE A 231 43.96 34.22 57.42
CA ILE A 231 43.49 33.60 58.64
C ILE A 231 43.93 32.15 58.53
N ASP A 232 45.11 31.91 59.09
CA ASP A 232 45.52 30.61 59.57
C ASP A 232 44.58 30.15 60.70
N GLU A 233 44.29 28.85 60.69
CA GLU A 233 43.58 28.01 61.69
C GLU A 233 42.05 28.09 61.79
#